data_AF-A0A8T6BEK6-F1
#
_entry.id   AF-A0A8T6BEK6-F1
#
_cell.length_a   1.000
_cell.length_b   1.000
_cell.length_c   1.000
_cell.angle_alpha   90.00
_cell.angle_beta   90.00
_cell.angle_gamma   90.00
#
_symmetry.space_group_name_H-M   'P 1'
#
loop_
_entity.id
_entity.type
_entity.pdbx_description
1 polymer ?
#
loop_
_entity_poly.entity_id
_entity_poly.type
_entity_poly.pdbx_seq_one_letter_code
_entity_poly.pdbx_strand_id
1 'polypeptide(L)'
;WGAFYGTDLELQLRRRGIDTIVLCGISTNIGVESTARNAWELGFNLVIAEDACSAASAEQHNNSINHIYPRIARVRSVEEILNAL
;
A
#
# COMPACT_ATOMS: atom_id res chain seq x y z
N TRP A 1 -8.60 6.27 8.36
CA TRP A 1 -8.89 5.35 7.25
C TRP A 1 -7.80 4.32 7.04
N GLY A 2 -6.53 4.63 7.38
CA GLY A 2 -5.46 3.64 7.31
C GLY A 2 -5.67 2.49 8.30
N ALA A 3 -5.17 1.31 7.95
CA ALA A 3 -5.36 0.07 8.70
C ALA A 3 -4.56 0.00 10.03
N PHE A 4 -3.67 0.96 10.30
CA PHE A 4 -2.85 0.99 11.51
C PHE A 4 -3.57 1.55 12.73
N TYR A 5 -4.40 2.58 12.55
CA TYR A 5 -5.04 3.26 13.68
C TYR A 5 -6.08 2.36 14.33
N GLY A 6 -5.91 2.10 15.63
CA GLY A 6 -6.85 1.31 16.43
C GLY A 6 -6.86 -0.20 16.14
N THR A 7 -5.83 -0.72 15.47
CA THR A 7 -5.64 -2.16 15.22
C THR A 7 -4.31 -2.64 15.81
N ASP A 8 -4.07 -3.94 15.78
CA ASP A 8 -2.78 -4.53 16.17
C ASP A 8 -1.85 -4.78 14.96
N LEU A 9 -2.13 -4.18 13.79
CA LEU A 9 -1.39 -4.46 12.55
C LEU A 9 0.12 -4.22 12.69
N GLU A 10 0.53 -3.06 13.21
CA GLU A 10 1.96 -2.78 13.43
C GLU A 10 2.61 -3.80 14.37
N LEU A 11 1.93 -4.13 15.48
CA LEU A 11 2.42 -5.08 16.46
C LEU A 11 2.62 -6.46 15.83
N GLN A 12 1.66 -6.92 15.02
CA GLN A 12 1.73 -8.21 14.33
C GLN A 12 2.88 -8.24 13.31
N LEU A 13 3.04 -7.19 12.50
CA LEU A 13 4.12 -7.09 11.52
C LEU A 13 5.49 -7.12 12.21
N ARG A 14 5.69 -6.29 13.25
CA ARG A 14 6.96 -6.21 13.98
C ARG A 14 7.31 -7.50 14.71
N ARG A 15 6.34 -8.14 15.37
CA ARG A 15 6.56 -9.44 16.06
C ARG A 15 6.99 -10.55 15.10
N ARG A 16 6.57 -10.46 13.84
CA ARG A 16 6.94 -11.42 12.79
C ARG A 16 8.23 -11.05 12.04
N GLY A 17 8.87 -9.94 12.41
CA GLY A 17 10.08 -9.45 11.72
C GLY A 17 9.82 -9.02 10.28
N ILE A 18 8.58 -8.63 9.95
CA ILE A 18 8.24 -8.17 8.60
C ILE A 18 8.66 -6.71 8.47
N ASP A 19 9.46 -6.39 7.44
CA ASP A 19 9.89 -5.03 7.11
C ASP A 19 9.30 -4.51 5.79
N THR A 20 8.70 -5.38 4.98
CA THR A 20 8.20 -5.09 3.64
C THR A 20 6.76 -5.55 3.49
N ILE A 21 5.90 -4.66 3.00
CA ILE A 21 4.47 -4.90 2.85
C ILE A 21 4.10 -4.77 1.37
N VAL A 22 3.48 -5.82 0.82
CA VAL A 22 2.72 -5.72 -0.43
C VAL A 22 1.29 -5.32 -0.08
N LEU A 23 0.82 -4.19 -0.61
CA LEU A 23 -0.47 -3.59 -0.28
C LEU A 23 -1.37 -3.49 -1.52
N CYS A 24 -2.63 -3.85 -1.36
CA CYS A 24 -3.68 -3.74 -2.37
C CYS A 24 -5.06 -3.50 -1.72
N GLY A 25 -6.10 -3.26 -2.52
CA GLY A 25 -7.49 -3.16 -2.03
C GLY A 25 -8.26 -1.92 -2.50
N ILE A 26 -9.33 -1.58 -1.77
CA ILE A 26 -10.27 -0.50 -2.13
C ILE A 26 -10.54 0.43 -0.93
N SER A 27 -10.56 1.76 -1.09
CA SER A 27 -10.25 2.49 -2.31
C SER A 27 -8.79 2.93 -2.38
N THR A 28 -8.27 3.00 -3.60
CA THR A 28 -6.87 3.35 -3.92
C THR A 28 -6.45 4.64 -3.24
N ASN A 29 -7.28 5.68 -3.30
CA ASN A 29 -6.97 7.04 -2.84
C ASN A 29 -7.39 7.33 -1.38
N ILE A 30 -7.97 6.37 -0.67
CA ILE A 30 -8.55 6.56 0.67
C ILE A 30 -7.90 5.59 1.65
N GLY A 31 -8.40 4.35 1.73
CA GLY A 31 -7.94 3.35 2.69
C GLY A 31 -6.54 2.82 2.35
N VAL A 32 -6.31 2.51 1.07
CA VAL A 32 -5.01 2.01 0.60
C VAL A 32 -3.95 3.10 0.76
N GLU A 33 -4.20 4.31 0.26
CA GLU A 33 -3.25 5.43 0.38
C GLU A 33 -2.99 5.83 1.84
N SER A 34 -4.03 5.90 2.68
CA SER A 34 -3.83 6.19 4.12
C SER A 34 -2.96 5.14 4.80
N THR A 35 -3.19 3.86 4.48
CA THR A 35 -2.38 2.75 5.03
C THR A 35 -0.95 2.81 4.53
N ALA A 36 -0.74 3.08 3.24
CA ALA A 36 0.59 3.23 2.65
C ALA A 36 1.38 4.38 3.31
N ARG A 37 0.75 5.55 3.50
CA ARG A 37 1.39 6.69 4.18
C ARG A 37 1.80 6.34 5.60
N ASN A 38 0.92 5.72 6.38
CA ASN A 38 1.25 5.30 7.74
C ASN A 38 2.36 4.23 7.77
N ALA A 39 2.32 3.24 6.89
CA ALA A 39 3.38 2.23 6.79
C ALA A 39 4.74 2.87 6.47
N TRP A 40 4.78 3.83 5.54
CA TRP A 40 6.00 4.55 5.17
C TRP A 40 6.54 5.37 6.35
N GLU A 41 5.66 6.11 7.06
CA GLU A 41 6.02 6.87 8.27
C GLU A 41 6.56 5.97 9.40
N LEU A 42 6.07 4.74 9.51
CA LEU A 42 6.52 3.73 10.48
C LEU A 42 7.79 2.98 10.06
N GLY A 43 8.34 3.28 8.86
CA GLY A 43 9.59 2.74 8.36
C GLY A 43 9.49 1.41 7.60
N PHE A 44 8.30 1.00 7.16
CA PHE A 44 8.14 -0.19 6.33
C PHE A 44 8.46 0.10 4.86
N ASN A 45 9.07 -0.86 4.18
CA ASN A 45 9.15 -0.87 2.72
C ASN A 45 7.78 -1.22 2.14
N LEU A 46 7.41 -0.60 1.02
CA LEU A 46 6.09 -0.77 0.43
C LEU A 46 6.18 -1.13 -1.06
N VAL A 47 5.35 -2.09 -1.43
CA VAL A 47 5.00 -2.40 -2.82
C VAL A 47 3.48 -2.27 -2.97
N ILE A 48 3.01 -1.46 -3.90
CA ILE A 48 1.58 -1.36 -4.26
C ILE A 48 1.33 -2.27 -5.46
N ALA A 49 0.38 -3.19 -5.34
CA ALA A 49 -0.12 -3.97 -6.47
C ALA A 49 -1.24 -3.19 -7.17
N GLU A 50 -0.88 -2.44 -8.22
CA GLU A 50 -1.76 -1.46 -8.87
C GLU A 50 -3.03 -2.09 -9.45
N ASP A 51 -2.87 -3.18 -10.21
CA ASP A 51 -3.94 -3.95 -10.85
C ASP A 51 -4.77 -4.78 -9.85
N ALA A 52 -4.41 -4.76 -8.56
CA ALA A 52 -5.22 -5.26 -7.44
C ALA A 52 -5.83 -4.12 -6.58
N CYS A 53 -5.78 -2.88 -7.05
CA CYS A 53 -6.42 -1.73 -6.42
C CYS A 53 -7.58 -1.18 -7.25
N SER A 54 -8.58 -0.58 -6.60
CA SER A 54 -9.64 0.14 -7.32
C SER A 54 -10.11 1.37 -6.54
N ALA A 55 -10.75 2.33 -7.23
CA ALA A 55 -11.30 3.55 -6.66
C ALA A 55 -12.65 3.89 -7.32
N ALA A 56 -13.33 4.93 -6.83
CA ALA A 56 -14.63 5.32 -7.37
C ALA A 56 -14.55 5.89 -8.81
N SER A 57 -13.37 6.36 -9.23
CA SER A 57 -13.09 6.74 -10.62
C SER A 57 -11.64 6.45 -10.99
N ALA A 58 -11.39 6.31 -12.30
CA ALA A 58 -10.03 6.16 -12.83
C ALA A 58 -9.15 7.37 -12.49
N GLU A 59 -9.71 8.59 -12.51
CA GLU A 59 -8.99 9.81 -12.12
C GLU A 59 -8.47 9.71 -10.67
N GLN A 60 -9.32 9.29 -9.73
CA GLN A 60 -8.94 9.13 -8.33
C GLN A 60 -7.86 8.05 -8.15
N HIS A 61 -7.99 6.92 -8.83
CA HIS A 61 -6.99 5.85 -8.82
C HIS A 61 -5.63 6.37 -9.37
N ASN A 62 -5.65 6.96 -10.56
CA ASN A 62 -4.47 7.46 -11.25
C ASN A 62 -3.77 8.60 -10.50
N ASN A 63 -4.51 9.42 -9.76
CA ASN A 63 -3.90 10.48 -8.97
C ASN A 63 -2.93 9.92 -7.91
N SER A 64 -3.37 8.89 -7.17
CA SER A 64 -2.54 8.22 -6.16
C SER A 64 -1.37 7.46 -6.81
N ILE A 65 -1.64 6.73 -7.89
CA ILE A 65 -0.63 5.96 -8.64
C ILE A 65 0.48 6.86 -9.19
N ASN A 66 0.14 8.01 -9.77
CA ASN A 66 1.12 8.83 -10.48
C ASN A 66 1.84 9.85 -9.59
N HIS A 67 1.21 10.33 -8.52
CA HIS A 67 1.73 11.47 -7.76
C HIS A 67 2.11 11.15 -6.32
N ILE A 68 1.47 10.14 -5.72
CA ILE A 68 1.68 9.83 -4.30
C ILE A 68 2.57 8.61 -4.14
N TYR A 69 2.16 7.45 -4.66
CA TYR A 69 2.85 6.20 -4.42
C TYR A 69 4.32 6.19 -4.86
N PRO A 70 4.75 6.80 -5.98
CA PRO A 70 6.16 6.81 -6.38
C PRO A 70 7.10 7.48 -5.35
N ARG A 71 6.56 8.26 -4.42
CA ARG A 71 7.31 8.93 -3.35
C ARG A 71 7.49 8.06 -2.11
N ILE A 72 6.66 7.03 -1.92
CA ILE A 72 6.56 6.26 -0.66
C ILE A 72 6.56 4.73 -0.86
N ALA A 73 6.43 4.24 -2.09
CA ALA A 73 6.31 2.82 -2.42
C ALA A 73 6.80 2.51 -3.84
N ARG A 74 7.02 1.23 -4.14
CA ARG A 74 7.18 0.73 -5.51
C ARG A 74 5.81 0.32 -6.05
N VAL A 75 5.39 0.87 -7.18
CA VAL A 75 4.15 0.45 -7.86
C VAL A 75 4.48 -0.66 -8.85
N ARG A 76 3.77 -1.79 -8.78
CA ARG A 76 4.00 -2.98 -9.61
C ARG A 76 2.68 -3.64 -9.99
N SER A 77 2.67 -4.42 -11.06
CA SER A 77 1.58 -5.35 -11.32
C SER A 77 1.64 -6.57 -10.39
N VAL A 78 0.52 -7.26 -10.20
CA VAL A 78 0.47 -8.53 -9.47
C VAL A 78 1.41 -9.56 -10.11
N GLU A 79 1.49 -9.60 -11.43
CA GLU A 79 2.40 -10.49 -12.15
C GLU A 79 3.87 -10.23 -11.80
N GLU A 80 4.31 -8.96 -11.80
CA GLU A 80 5.68 -8.59 -11.42
C GLU A 80 5.99 -8.96 -9.96
N ILE A 81 5.01 -8.82 -9.07
CA ILE A 81 5.15 -9.20 -7.65
C ILE A 81 5.29 -10.72 -7.52
N LEU A 82 4.44 -11.49 -8.18
CA LEU A 82 4.48 -12.96 -8.13
C LEU A 82 5.79 -13.51 -8.68
N ASN A 83 6.34 -12.89 -9.74
CA ASN A 83 7.63 -13.27 -10.31
C ASN A 83 8.84 -12.95 -9.42
N ALA A 84 8.66 -12.19 -8.33
CA ALA A 84 9.71 -11.79 -7.40
C ALA A 84 9.72 -12.58 -6.08
N LEU A 85 8.82 -13.55 -5.92
CA LEU A 85 8.69 -14.44 -4.76
C LEU A 85 9.44 -15.77 -4.97
#